data_AF-A0A1S2N9G2-F1
#
_entry.id   AF-A0A1S2N9G2-F1
#
_cell.length_a   1.000
_cell.length_b   1.000
_cell.length_c   1.000
_cell.angle_alpha   90.00
_cell.angle_beta   90.00
_cell.angle_gamma   90.00
#
_symmetry.space_group_name_H-M   'P 1'
#
loop_
_entity.id
_entity.type
_entity.pdbx_description
1 polymer ?
#
loop_
_entity_poly.entity_id
_entity_poly.type
_entity_poly.pdbx_seq_one_letter_code
_entity_poly.pdbx_strand_id
1 'polypeptide(L)' 'MRNNYANTAQLKDLMTAPPMTAARHAEVMRERNARRRMLEEARELKKSQDKYDDKR' A
#
# COMPACT_ATOMS: atom_id res chain seq x y z
N MET A 1 -4.69 13.74 6.11
CA MET A 1 -3.42 13.23 6.66
C MET A 1 -3.62 11.79 7.08
N ARG A 2 -2.86 10.83 6.54
CA ARG A 2 -2.83 9.47 7.09
C ARG A 2 -2.00 9.55 8.38
N ASN A 3 -2.63 9.29 9.52
CA ASN A 3 -1.95 9.29 10.81
C ASN A 3 -1.00 8.08 10.88
N ASN A 4 0.28 8.29 10.56
CA ASN A 4 1.32 7.27 10.67
C ASN A 4 1.59 6.85 12.14
N TYR A 5 1.08 7.61 13.11
CA TYR A 5 1.15 7.32 14.55
C TYR A 5 0.17 6.24 15.03
N ALA A 6 -0.74 5.77 14.18
CA ALA A 6 -1.68 4.71 14.55
C ALA A 6 -1.05 3.31 14.54
N ASN A 7 0.20 3.17 14.06
CA ASN A 7 0.88 1.88 13.91
C ASN A 7 1.90 1.65 15.03
N THR A 8 1.42 1.72 16.27
CA THR A 8 2.23 1.44 17.47
C THR A 8 1.83 0.08 18.02
N ALA A 9 2.77 -0.87 18.06
CA ALA A 9 2.62 -2.12 18.79
C ALA A 9 3.34 -2.00 20.14
N GLN A 10 2.79 -2.60 21.21
CA GLN A 10 3.52 -2.70 22.46
C GLN A 10 4.67 -3.69 22.29
N LEU A 11 5.80 -3.42 22.95
CA LEU A 11 6.99 -4.29 22.86
C LEU A 11 6.66 -5.74 23.26
N LYS A 12 5.81 -5.93 24.28
CA LYS A 12 5.35 -7.25 24.71
C LYS A 12 4.74 -8.03 23.55
N ASP A 13 3.83 -7.41 22.81
CA ASP A 13 3.13 -8.04 21.69
C ASP A 13 4.11 -8.40 20.56
N LEU A 14 5.11 -7.55 20.30
CA LEU A 14 6.14 -7.83 19.30
C LEU A 14 7.01 -9.03 19.67
N MET A 15 7.30 -9.20 20.97
CA MET A 15 8.15 -10.29 21.47
C MET A 15 7.39 -11.61 21.62
N THR A 16 6.06 -11.56 21.78
CA THR A 16 5.22 -12.76 21.96
C THR A 16 4.41 -13.13 20.72
N ALA A 17 4.43 -12.31 19.68
CA ALA A 17 3.71 -12.60 18.44
C ALA A 17 4.28 -13.86 17.76
N PRO A 18 3.43 -14.79 17.32
CA PRO A 18 3.89 -15.94 16.56
C PRO A 18 4.42 -15.48 15.19
N PRO A 19 5.39 -16.22 14.60
CA PRO A 19 5.88 -15.91 13.26
C PRO A 19 4.74 -15.97 12.25
N MET A 20 4.73 -15.01 11.32
CA MET A 20 3.70 -14.93 10.28
C MET A 20 3.73 -16.19 9.41
N THR A 21 2.55 -16.79 9.18
CA THR A 21 2.42 -17.96 8.31
C THR A 21 2.57 -17.58 6.83
N ALA A 22 2.99 -18.54 6.00
CA ALA A 22 3.12 -18.32 4.55
C ALA A 22 1.80 -17.89 3.90
N ALA A 23 0.67 -18.49 4.32
CA ALA A 23 -0.66 -18.11 3.84
C ALA A 23 -1.00 -16.66 4.18
N ARG A 24 -0.74 -16.24 5.42
CA ARG A 24 -0.97 -14.86 5.86
C ARG A 24 -0.06 -13.88 5.12
N HIS A 25 1.19 -14.24 4.90
CA HIS A 25 2.12 -13.44 4.12
C HIS A 25 1.63 -13.24 2.68
N ALA A 26 1.14 -14.31 2.03
CA ALA A 26 0.62 -14.23 0.67
C ALA A 26 -0.60 -13.29 0.57
N GLU A 27 -1.51 -13.32 1.54
CA GLU A 27 -2.64 -12.38 1.62
C GLU A 27 -2.18 -10.92 1.72
N VAL A 28 -1.25 -10.63 2.63
CA VAL A 28 -0.69 -9.28 2.81
C VAL A 28 -0.05 -8.79 1.51
N MET A 29 0.67 -9.65 0.79
CA MET A 29 1.29 -9.29 -0.48
C MET A 29 0.26 -9.03 -1.58
N ARG A 30 -0.81 -9.82 -1.66
CA ARG A 30 -1.93 -9.56 -2.60
C ARG A 30 -2.54 -8.18 -2.34
N GLU A 31 -2.81 -7.83 -1.09
CA GLU A 31 -3.38 -6.54 -0.73
C GLU A 31 -2.43 -5.38 -1.07
N ARG A 32 -1.13 -5.52 -0.75
CA ARG A 32 -0.11 -4.51 -1.09
C ARG A 32 -0.01 -4.29 -2.59
N ASN A 33 -0.02 -5.37 -3.37
CA ASN A 33 0.05 -5.28 -4.83
C ASN A 33 -1.19 -4.63 -5.42
N ALA A 34 -2.39 -4.95 -4.92
CA ALA A 34 -3.63 -4.32 -5.37
C ALA A 34 -3.61 -2.80 -5.11
N ARG A 35 -3.22 -2.38 -3.90
CA ARG A 35 -3.08 -0.95 -3.56
C ARG A 35 -2.04 -0.24 -4.43
N ARG A 36 -0.92 -0.92 -4.74
CA ARG A 36 0.11 -0.37 -5.63
C ARG A 36 -0.42 -0.15 -7.05
N ARG A 37 -1.09 -1.16 -7.62
CA ARG A 37 -1.68 -1.06 -8.98
C ARG A 37 -2.67 0.10 -9.08
N MET A 38 -3.57 0.24 -8.11
CA MET A 38 -4.52 1.37 -8.08
C MET A 38 -3.82 2.74 -8.10
N LEU A 39 -2.72 2.89 -7.36
CA LEU A 39 -1.95 4.15 -7.35
C LEU A 39 -1.19 4.38 -8.67
N GLU A 40 -0.66 3.32 -9.27
CA GLU A 40 0.02 3.39 -10.57
C GLU A 40 -0.95 3.74 -11.69
N GLU A 41 -2.12 3.09 -11.75
CA GLU A 41 -3.20 3.40 -12.69
C GLU A 41 -3.68 4.84 -12.56
N ALA A 42 -3.90 5.33 -11.33
CA ALA A 42 -4.29 6.72 -11.09
C ALA A 42 -3.21 7.71 -11.53
N ARG A 43 -1.93 7.38 -11.34
CA ARG A 43 -0.79 8.21 -11.80
C ARG A 43 -0.69 8.25 -13.31
N GLU A 44 -0.86 7.10 -13.98
CA GLU A 44 -0.79 7.04 -15.44
C GLU A 44 -1.97 7.78 -16.07
N LEU A 45 -3.18 7.66 -15.51
CA LEU A 45 -4.33 8.42 -15.94
C LEU A 45 -4.06 9.93 -15.85
N LYS A 46 -3.55 10.42 -14.72
CA LYS A 46 -3.17 11.83 -14.57
C LYS A 46 -2.12 12.26 -15.59
N LYS A 47 -1.05 11.46 -15.76
CA LYS A 47 0.01 11.75 -16.74
C LYS A 47 -0.52 11.80 -18.17
N SER A 48 -1.48 10.94 -18.51
CA SER A 48 -2.13 10.97 -19.81
C SER A 48 -2.95 12.26 -20.00
N GLN A 49 -3.71 12.69 -18.99
CA GLN A 49 -4.49 13.92 -19.03
C GLN A 49 -3.59 15.15 -19.21
N ASP A 50 -2.53 15.25 -18.41
CA ASP A 50 -1.55 16.35 -18.50
C ASP A 50 -0.93 16.45 -19.91
N LYS A 51 -0.66 15.31 -20.58
CA LYS A 51 -0.15 15.28 -21.96
C LYS A 51 -1.18 15.66 -23.03
N TYR A 52 -2.47 15.48 -22.77
CA TYR A 52 -3.54 15.89 -23.68
C TYR A 52 -3.85 17.38 -23.56
N ASP A 53 -3.76 17.93 -22.35
CA ASP A 53 -4.00 19.36 -22.09
C ASP A 53 -2.84 20.25 -22.58
N ASP A 54 -1.59 19.78 -22.52
CA ASP A 54 -0.41 20.48 -23.08
C ASP A 54 -0.42 20.59 -24.62
N LYS A 55 -1.23 19.76 -25.30
CA LYS A 55 -1.35 19.76 -26.77
C LYS A 55 -2.54 20.58 -27.30
N ARG A 56 -3.24 21.34 -26.46
CA ARG A 56 -4.35 22.23 -26.84
C ARG A 56 -3.93 23.69 -26.87
#